data_AF-A0A544XSX1-F1
#
_entry.id   AF-A0A544XSX1-F1
#
_cell.length_a   1.000
_cell.length_b   1.000
_cell.length_c   1.000
_cell.angle_alpha   90.00
_cell.angle_beta   90.00
_cell.angle_gamma   90.00
#
_symmetry.space_group_name_H-M   'P 1'
#
loop_
_entity.id
_entity.type
_entity.pdbx_description
1 polymer ?
#
loop_
_entity_poly.entity_id
_entity_poly.type
_entity_poly.pdbx_seq_one_letter_code
_entity_poly.pdbx_strand_id
1 'polypeptide(L)'
;MLLRRHDVKALAAIEHLVGMQSQTPLSPYVGLWTRLRGFRHEDLAGLLTDRSAVRIVLMRGTIHLVSADDCLALRPVVQPLLDRLLRTSYGRRLGGVDLGEVASAARALMEERPLSFAELDELLGERWPGHDALAQAVRAAVPLVQVPPRGVWGASGQARHVPAESWLGRPLGDGSAAGDMVLRYLRAFGPASVKDMQVWSGLTGLRSVVKGLDLVAYRDENGGGERLLEFAAGDAPARDIRFLG
;
A
#
# COMPACT_ATOMS: atom_id res chain seq x y z
N MET A 1 2.53 10.30 15.21
CA MET A 1 3.99 10.08 15.45
C MET A 1 4.85 11.08 14.67
N LEU A 2 4.86 12.37 15.01
CA LEU A 2 5.74 13.38 14.37
C LEU A 2 6.20 14.50 15.32
N LEU A 3 5.46 14.76 16.41
CA LEU A 3 5.82 15.78 17.41
C LEU A 3 7.06 15.41 18.23
N ARG A 4 7.33 14.12 18.38
CA ARG A 4 8.50 13.58 19.07
C ARG A 4 8.92 12.25 18.45
N ARG A 5 10.16 11.86 18.70
CA ARG A 5 10.64 10.50 18.40
C ARG A 5 10.12 9.53 19.45
N HIS A 6 9.61 8.40 18.98
CA HIS A 6 8.99 7.34 19.78
C HIS A 6 9.94 6.15 19.96
N ASP A 7 9.81 5.44 21.08
CA ASP A 7 10.53 4.19 21.34
C ASP A 7 9.66 3.00 20.92
N VAL A 8 9.58 2.78 19.61
CA VAL A 8 8.84 1.66 18.99
C VAL A 8 9.68 1.06 17.86
N LYS A 9 9.47 -0.23 17.59
CA LYS A 9 10.18 -0.93 16.51
C LYS A 9 9.73 -0.43 15.13
N ALA A 10 10.62 -0.52 14.15
CA ALA A 10 10.37 -0.06 12.78
C ALA A 10 9.11 -0.68 12.16
N LEU A 11 8.92 -2.00 12.31
CA LEU A 11 7.76 -2.71 11.77
C LEU A 11 6.44 -2.16 12.37
N ALA A 12 6.36 -2.03 13.69
CA ALA A 12 5.19 -1.47 14.37
C ALA A 12 4.89 -0.02 13.94
N ALA A 13 5.93 0.78 13.64
CA ALA A 13 5.76 2.12 13.12
C ALA A 13 5.20 2.12 11.68
N ILE A 14 5.68 1.21 10.83
CA ILE A 14 5.17 1.03 9.47
C ILE A 14 3.68 0.64 9.51
N GLU A 15 3.31 -0.30 10.38
CA GLU A 15 1.93 -0.74 10.56
C GLU A 15 1.03 0.36 11.13
N HIS A 16 1.51 1.11 12.13
CA HIS A 16 0.77 2.24 12.68
C HIS A 16 0.43 3.28 11.62
N LEU A 17 1.37 3.55 10.70
CA LEU A 17 1.19 4.51 9.61
C LEU A 17 0.37 3.96 8.42
N VAL A 18 -0.08 2.70 8.50
CA VAL A 18 -0.78 1.99 7.42
C VAL A 18 0.10 1.94 6.15
N GLY A 19 1.39 1.70 6.35
CA GLY A 19 2.40 1.75 5.30
C GLY A 19 2.98 3.14 5.07
N MET A 20 4.16 3.16 4.44
CA MET A 20 4.89 4.38 4.10
C MET A 20 5.14 4.44 2.61
N GLN A 21 4.86 5.58 1.98
CA GLN A 21 5.16 5.75 0.55
C GLN A 21 6.65 5.47 0.29
N SER A 22 6.93 4.68 -0.74
CA SER A 22 8.25 4.15 -1.09
C SER A 22 8.48 4.11 -2.61
N GLN A 23 8.01 5.12 -3.35
CA GLN A 23 8.39 5.25 -4.78
C GLN A 23 9.89 5.51 -4.91
N THR A 24 10.41 6.42 -4.09
CA THR A 24 11.84 6.55 -3.85
C THR A 24 12.24 5.52 -2.80
N PRO A 25 13.10 4.53 -3.13
CA PRO A 25 13.34 3.38 -2.25
C PRO A 25 13.85 3.73 -0.85
N LEU A 26 14.62 4.81 -0.72
CA LEU A 26 15.27 5.18 0.54
C LEU A 26 14.44 6.16 1.39
N SER A 27 13.33 6.70 0.87
CA SER A 27 12.48 7.64 1.63
C SER A 27 11.94 7.07 2.94
N PRO A 28 11.55 5.78 3.05
CA PRO A 28 11.13 5.21 4.32
C PRO A 28 12.21 5.24 5.41
N TYR A 29 13.51 5.13 5.07
CA TYR A 29 14.59 5.21 6.06
C TYR A 29 14.62 6.59 6.74
N VAL A 30 14.54 7.66 5.95
CA VAL A 30 14.46 9.03 6.45
C VAL A 30 13.17 9.22 7.28
N GLY A 31 12.06 8.68 6.78
CA GLY A 31 10.77 8.72 7.48
C GLY A 31 10.79 8.01 8.84
N LEU A 32 11.47 6.87 8.96
CA LEU A 32 11.59 6.14 10.22
C LEU A 32 12.61 6.80 11.16
N TRP A 33 13.75 7.26 10.63
CA TRP A 33 14.78 7.96 11.40
C TRP A 33 14.22 9.20 12.13
N THR A 34 13.40 9.99 11.43
CA THR A 34 12.72 11.17 12.00
C THR A 34 11.68 10.83 13.07
N ARG A 35 11.14 9.61 13.10
CA ARG A 35 10.02 9.21 13.98
C ARG A 35 10.45 8.34 15.15
N LEU A 36 11.55 7.61 15.03
CA LEU A 36 11.92 6.53 15.95
C LEU A 36 13.24 6.83 16.65
N ARG A 37 13.29 6.65 17.97
CA ARG A 37 14.54 6.71 18.75
C ARG A 37 15.38 5.47 18.45
N GLY A 38 16.69 5.64 18.33
CA GLY A 38 17.61 4.51 18.13
C GLY A 38 17.52 3.79 16.78
N PHE A 39 16.71 4.26 15.82
CA PHE A 39 16.58 3.63 14.50
C PHE A 39 17.90 3.59 13.74
N ARG A 40 18.21 2.42 13.20
CA ARG A 40 19.38 2.13 12.37
C ARG A 40 18.94 1.67 10.99
N HIS A 41 19.78 1.89 9.97
CA HIS A 41 19.47 1.41 8.62
C HIS A 41 19.29 -0.12 8.59
N GLU A 42 20.07 -0.84 9.41
CA GLU A 42 19.97 -2.30 9.55
C GLU A 42 18.57 -2.75 9.99
N ASP A 43 17.83 -1.94 10.77
CA ASP A 43 16.50 -2.31 11.25
C ASP A 43 15.51 -2.48 10.08
N LEU A 44 15.54 -1.57 9.10
CA LEU A 44 14.67 -1.68 7.91
C LEU A 44 15.26 -2.60 6.85
N ALA A 45 16.60 -2.61 6.69
CA ALA A 45 17.25 -3.53 5.77
C ALA A 45 16.94 -4.99 6.13
N GLY A 46 17.01 -5.33 7.42
CA GLY A 46 16.65 -6.65 7.97
C GLY A 46 15.23 -7.04 7.59
N LEU A 47 14.24 -6.18 7.89
CA LEU A 47 12.83 -6.44 7.57
C LEU A 47 12.56 -6.68 6.08
N LEU A 48 13.30 -6.01 5.19
CA LEU A 48 13.18 -6.23 3.74
C LEU A 48 13.79 -7.56 3.32
N THR A 49 14.92 -7.94 3.92
CA THR A 49 15.63 -9.18 3.59
C THR A 49 14.99 -10.44 4.20
N ASP A 50 14.46 -10.34 5.41
CA ASP A 50 13.75 -11.44 6.10
C ASP A 50 12.27 -11.54 5.70
N ARG A 51 11.80 -10.64 4.83
CA ARG A 51 10.44 -10.57 4.26
C ARG A 51 9.36 -10.12 5.23
N SER A 52 9.70 -9.65 6.42
CA SER A 52 8.75 -9.06 7.37
C SER A 52 8.12 -7.76 6.86
N ALA A 53 8.82 -7.04 5.98
CA ALA A 53 8.30 -5.89 5.26
C ALA A 53 8.55 -6.04 3.76
N VAL A 54 7.62 -5.51 2.95
CA VAL A 54 7.67 -5.58 1.49
C VAL A 54 7.34 -4.25 0.86
N ARG A 55 7.78 -4.08 -0.38
CA ARG A 55 7.47 -2.90 -1.19
C ARG A 55 6.54 -3.29 -2.33
N ILE A 56 5.33 -2.76 -2.33
CA ILE A 56 4.24 -3.15 -3.25
C ILE A 56 3.36 -1.94 -3.60
N VAL A 57 2.69 -2.00 -4.75
CA VAL A 57 1.70 -1.00 -5.15
C VAL A 57 0.47 -1.08 -4.24
N LEU A 58 0.13 0.02 -3.58
CA LEU A 58 -1.08 0.13 -2.76
C LEU A 58 -1.80 1.46 -3.01
N MET A 59 -1.98 2.28 -1.97
CA MET A 59 -2.76 3.50 -1.98
C MET A 59 -2.36 4.40 -3.16
N ARG A 60 -3.37 4.92 -3.86
CA ARG A 60 -3.25 5.78 -5.04
C ARG A 60 -2.45 5.18 -6.21
N GLY A 61 -2.25 3.85 -6.25
CA GLY A 61 -1.46 3.19 -7.29
C GLY A 61 0.05 3.42 -7.14
N THR A 62 0.52 3.77 -5.93
CA THR A 62 1.93 4.08 -5.67
C THR A 62 2.60 2.99 -4.81
N ILE A 63 3.91 2.84 -4.95
CA ILE A 63 4.68 1.87 -4.14
C ILE A 63 4.70 2.32 -2.69
N HIS A 64 4.36 1.41 -1.79
CA HIS A 64 4.42 1.57 -0.35
C HIS A 64 5.27 0.47 0.27
N LEU A 65 5.99 0.82 1.33
CA LEU A 65 6.57 -0.11 2.28
C LEU A 65 5.51 -0.46 3.33
N VAL A 66 5.21 -1.75 3.48
CA VAL A 66 4.23 -2.28 4.43
C VAL A 66 4.77 -3.53 5.11
N SER A 67 4.18 -3.97 6.21
CA SER A 67 4.44 -5.30 6.75
C SER A 67 3.95 -6.39 5.78
N ALA A 68 4.44 -7.63 5.96
CA ALA A 68 3.97 -8.77 5.20
C ALA A 68 2.46 -9.01 5.38
N ASP A 69 1.94 -8.79 6.58
CA ASP A 69 0.52 -8.97 6.89
C ASP A 69 -0.33 -7.88 6.20
N ASP A 70 0.12 -6.62 6.28
CA ASP A 70 -0.53 -5.50 5.60
C ASP A 70 -0.51 -5.65 4.08
N CYS A 71 0.55 -6.22 3.51
CA CYS A 71 0.60 -6.53 2.09
C CYS A 71 -0.56 -7.46 1.67
N LEU A 72 -0.76 -8.55 2.40
CA LEU A 72 -1.78 -9.55 2.09
C LEU A 72 -3.20 -9.03 2.37
N ALA A 73 -3.38 -8.20 3.41
CA ALA A 73 -4.67 -7.65 3.79
C ALA A 73 -5.11 -6.45 2.93
N LEU A 74 -4.21 -5.50 2.66
CA LEU A 74 -4.56 -4.23 2.00
C LEU A 74 -4.58 -4.33 0.47
N ARG A 75 -3.79 -5.24 -0.12
CA ARG A 75 -3.69 -5.34 -1.57
C ARG A 75 -5.02 -5.68 -2.27
N PRO A 76 -5.87 -6.60 -1.74
CA PRO A 76 -7.22 -6.83 -2.26
C PRO A 76 -8.14 -5.62 -2.08
N VAL A 77 -8.05 -4.92 -0.94
CA VAL A 77 -8.87 -3.73 -0.63
C VAL A 77 -8.71 -2.64 -1.70
N VAL A 78 -7.50 -2.48 -2.23
CA VAL A 78 -7.19 -1.45 -3.25
C VAL A 78 -7.35 -1.93 -4.70
N GLN A 79 -7.73 -3.19 -4.95
CA GLN A 79 -7.88 -3.72 -6.31
C GLN A 79 -8.81 -2.88 -7.20
N PRO A 80 -10.00 -2.42 -6.74
CA PRO A 80 -10.90 -1.62 -7.58
C PRO A 80 -10.28 -0.29 -8.07
N LEU A 81 -9.39 0.29 -7.26
CA LEU A 81 -8.61 1.46 -7.65
C LEU A 81 -7.62 1.11 -8.76
N LEU A 82 -6.88 0.01 -8.62
CA LEU A 82 -5.86 -0.38 -9.59
C LEU A 82 -6.47 -0.75 -10.95
N ASP A 83 -7.61 -1.45 -10.96
CA ASP A 83 -8.35 -1.77 -12.18
C ASP A 83 -8.81 -0.50 -12.91
N ARG A 84 -9.31 0.47 -12.14
CA ARG A 84 -9.71 1.78 -12.67
C ARG A 84 -8.52 2.52 -13.27
N LEU A 85 -7.39 2.58 -12.56
CA LEU A 85 -6.18 3.22 -13.05
C LEU A 85 -5.67 2.56 -14.34
N LEU A 86 -5.64 1.23 -14.39
CA LEU A 86 -5.25 0.48 -15.58
C LEU A 86 -6.14 0.84 -16.77
N ARG A 87 -7.46 0.75 -16.58
CA ARG A 87 -8.44 1.04 -17.63
C ARG A 87 -8.31 2.47 -18.16
N THR A 88 -8.20 3.46 -17.27
CA THR A 88 -8.12 4.87 -17.66
C THR A 88 -6.79 5.22 -18.34
N SER A 89 -5.67 4.70 -17.85
CA SER A 89 -4.34 5.08 -18.36
C SER A 89 -3.85 4.23 -19.52
N TYR A 90 -4.25 2.95 -19.59
CA TYR A 90 -3.68 1.97 -20.52
C TYR A 90 -4.72 1.19 -21.33
N GLY A 91 -6.02 1.34 -21.07
CA GLY A 91 -7.07 0.52 -21.71
C GLY A 91 -7.04 0.52 -23.24
N ARG A 92 -6.74 1.66 -23.88
CA ARG A 92 -6.58 1.75 -25.35
C ARG A 92 -5.36 0.98 -25.87
N ARG A 93 -4.23 1.00 -25.13
CA ARG A 93 -2.98 0.31 -25.50
C ARG A 93 -3.09 -1.21 -25.30
N LEU A 94 -3.86 -1.62 -24.30
CA LEU A 94 -4.12 -3.03 -24.01
C LEU A 94 -5.11 -3.68 -24.98
N GLY A 95 -5.88 -2.90 -25.74
CA GLY A 95 -6.65 -3.40 -26.88
C GLY A 95 -7.65 -4.53 -26.56
N GLY A 96 -8.15 -4.63 -25.32
CA GLY A 96 -9.11 -5.67 -24.94
C GLY A 96 -8.50 -7.03 -24.60
N VAL A 97 -7.19 -7.11 -24.35
CA VAL A 97 -6.54 -8.35 -23.89
C VAL A 97 -7.22 -8.93 -22.65
N ASP A 98 -7.29 -10.25 -22.57
CA ASP A 98 -7.74 -10.94 -21.36
C ASP A 98 -6.70 -10.76 -20.23
N LEU A 99 -7.05 -9.93 -19.25
CA LEU A 99 -6.17 -9.62 -18.12
C LEU A 99 -5.92 -10.84 -17.22
N GLY A 100 -6.85 -11.79 -17.17
CA GLY A 100 -6.71 -13.03 -16.42
C GLY A 100 -5.68 -13.95 -17.07
N GLU A 101 -5.72 -14.08 -18.39
CA GLU A 101 -4.70 -14.85 -19.12
C GLU A 101 -3.31 -14.21 -19.02
N VAL A 102 -3.22 -12.89 -19.16
CA VAL A 102 -1.96 -12.15 -18.99
C VAL A 102 -1.40 -12.32 -17.57
N ALA A 103 -2.26 -12.21 -16.54
CA ALA A 103 -1.86 -12.42 -15.16
C ALA A 103 -1.37 -13.86 -14.91
N SER A 104 -2.05 -14.86 -15.46
CA SER A 104 -1.67 -16.27 -15.34
C SER A 104 -0.32 -16.55 -16.00
N ALA A 105 -0.12 -16.09 -17.23
CA ALA A 105 1.15 -16.24 -17.94
C ALA A 105 2.30 -15.53 -17.20
N ALA A 106 2.06 -14.32 -16.69
CA ALA A 106 3.06 -13.59 -15.93
C ALA A 106 3.45 -14.29 -14.62
N ARG A 107 2.48 -14.91 -13.92
CA ARG A 107 2.75 -15.71 -12.72
C ARG A 107 3.67 -16.90 -13.06
N ALA A 108 3.36 -17.65 -14.12
CA ALA A 108 4.20 -18.77 -14.58
C ALA A 108 5.63 -18.33 -14.90
N LEU A 109 5.81 -17.21 -15.63
CA LEU A 109 7.15 -16.68 -15.93
C LEU A 109 7.95 -16.30 -14.66
N MET A 110 7.27 -15.82 -13.61
CA MET A 110 7.91 -15.43 -12.36
C MET A 110 8.16 -16.59 -11.39
N GLU A 111 7.69 -17.81 -11.68
CA GLU A 111 8.06 -19.01 -10.92
C GLU A 111 9.52 -19.39 -11.16
N GLU A 112 10.06 -19.11 -12.36
CA GLU A 112 11.46 -19.38 -12.69
C GLU A 112 12.42 -18.37 -12.05
N ARG A 113 12.08 -17.08 -12.13
CA ARG A 113 12.92 -15.99 -11.62
C ARG A 113 12.16 -14.67 -11.43
N PRO A 114 12.64 -13.76 -10.56
CA PRO A 114 12.11 -12.40 -10.48
C PRO A 114 12.31 -11.59 -11.76
N LEU A 115 11.25 -10.91 -12.22
CA LEU A 115 11.25 -10.14 -13.47
C LEU A 115 11.10 -8.63 -13.27
N SER A 116 11.77 -7.85 -14.10
CA SER A 116 11.50 -6.43 -14.28
C SER A 116 10.29 -6.21 -15.20
N PHE A 117 9.74 -4.98 -15.22
CA PHE A 117 8.65 -4.67 -16.14
C PHE A 117 9.06 -4.74 -17.61
N ALA A 118 10.30 -4.38 -17.94
CA ALA A 118 10.80 -4.50 -19.31
C ALA A 118 10.84 -5.97 -19.76
N GLU A 119 11.35 -6.87 -18.91
CA GLU A 119 11.35 -8.31 -19.19
C GLU A 119 9.91 -8.87 -19.28
N LEU A 120 8.98 -8.38 -18.46
CA LEU A 120 7.57 -8.78 -18.56
C LEU A 120 6.92 -8.33 -19.87
N ASP A 121 7.14 -7.09 -20.30
CA ASP A 121 6.62 -6.59 -21.58
C ASP A 121 7.22 -7.39 -22.76
N GLU A 122 8.51 -7.69 -22.72
CA GLU A 122 9.19 -8.50 -23.75
C GLU A 122 8.64 -9.92 -23.82
N LEU A 123 8.67 -10.67 -22.70
CA LEU A 123 8.27 -12.08 -22.66
C LEU A 123 6.78 -12.28 -22.93
N LEU A 124 5.92 -11.40 -22.42
CA LEU A 124 4.49 -11.46 -22.70
C LEU A 124 4.17 -11.00 -24.13
N GLY A 125 4.96 -10.08 -24.69
CA GLY A 125 4.79 -9.59 -26.06
C GLY A 125 4.89 -10.70 -27.11
N GLU A 126 5.64 -11.76 -26.85
CA GLU A 126 5.70 -12.95 -27.73
C GLU A 126 4.33 -13.63 -27.88
N ARG A 127 3.53 -13.67 -26.80
CA ARG A 127 2.21 -14.31 -26.78
C ARG A 127 1.07 -13.35 -27.15
N TRP A 128 1.25 -12.05 -26.92
CA TRP A 128 0.26 -11.01 -27.26
C TRP A 128 0.85 -9.98 -28.24
N PRO A 129 1.15 -10.39 -29.48
CA PRO A 129 1.72 -9.49 -30.47
C PRO A 129 0.77 -8.33 -30.78
N GLY A 130 1.30 -7.11 -30.84
CA GLY A 130 0.53 -5.89 -31.12
C GLY A 130 -0.16 -5.26 -29.91
N HIS A 131 -0.12 -5.91 -28.74
CA HIS A 131 -0.53 -5.31 -27.48
C HIS A 131 0.66 -4.62 -26.80
N ASP A 132 0.38 -3.57 -26.03
CA ASP A 132 1.39 -2.76 -25.34
C ASP A 132 0.96 -2.52 -23.88
N ALA A 133 1.91 -2.15 -23.01
CA ALA A 133 1.74 -1.97 -21.57
C ALA A 133 1.28 -3.25 -20.83
N LEU A 134 1.69 -4.43 -21.29
CA LEU A 134 1.38 -5.72 -20.68
C LEU A 134 1.90 -5.78 -19.23
N ALA A 135 3.09 -5.25 -18.95
CA ALA A 135 3.61 -5.16 -17.59
C ALA A 135 2.75 -4.29 -16.67
N GLN A 136 2.04 -3.29 -17.18
CA GLN A 136 1.08 -2.51 -16.37
C GLN A 136 -0.20 -3.30 -16.10
N ALA A 137 -0.66 -4.12 -17.06
CA ALA A 137 -1.74 -5.08 -16.81
C ALA A 137 -1.35 -6.07 -15.71
N VAL A 138 -0.15 -6.65 -15.78
CA VAL A 138 0.37 -7.53 -14.72
C VAL A 138 0.45 -6.79 -13.39
N ARG A 139 0.99 -5.57 -13.35
CA ARG A 139 1.10 -4.77 -12.12
C ARG A 139 -0.24 -4.50 -11.43
N ALA A 140 -1.31 -4.33 -12.21
CA ALA A 140 -2.66 -4.14 -11.68
C ALA A 140 -3.31 -5.46 -11.24
N ALA A 141 -3.16 -6.53 -12.04
CA ALA A 141 -3.83 -7.82 -11.81
C ALA A 141 -3.11 -8.72 -10.80
N VAL A 142 -1.79 -8.61 -10.69
CA VAL A 142 -0.94 -9.41 -9.80
C VAL A 142 -0.38 -8.56 -8.67
N PRO A 143 -0.48 -9.00 -7.41
CA PRO A 143 0.22 -8.41 -6.26
C PRO A 143 1.74 -8.49 -6.35
N LEU A 144 2.38 -7.62 -7.13
CA LEU A 144 3.83 -7.66 -7.34
C LEU A 144 4.61 -7.00 -6.19
N VAL A 145 5.41 -7.78 -5.47
CA VAL A 145 6.40 -7.30 -4.50
C VAL A 145 7.71 -6.98 -5.21
N GLN A 146 8.32 -5.84 -4.90
CA GLN A 146 9.71 -5.53 -5.29
C GLN A 146 10.68 -6.26 -4.36
N VAL A 147 11.50 -7.15 -4.92
CA VAL A 147 12.43 -7.97 -4.13
C VAL A 147 13.75 -7.22 -3.84
N PRO A 148 14.42 -7.52 -2.70
CA PRO A 148 15.79 -7.07 -2.44
C PRO A 148 16.75 -7.43 -3.60
N PRO A 149 17.83 -6.66 -3.83
CA PRO A 149 18.35 -5.57 -2.98
C PRO A 149 17.67 -4.21 -3.19
N ARG A 150 16.63 -4.10 -4.04
CA ARG A 150 15.97 -2.81 -4.33
C ARG A 150 15.31 -2.22 -3.07
N GLY A 151 15.91 -1.15 -2.54
CA GLY A 151 15.42 -0.46 -1.33
C GLY A 151 16.08 -0.93 -0.04
N VAL A 152 17.06 -1.83 -0.12
CA VAL A 152 17.97 -2.11 0.99
C VAL A 152 19.03 -1.01 1.05
N TRP A 153 19.25 -0.41 2.21
CA TRP A 153 20.27 0.63 2.38
C TRP A 153 21.66 0.09 2.08
N GLY A 154 22.49 0.86 1.37
CA GLY A 154 23.84 0.45 0.99
C GLY A 154 23.90 -0.58 -0.13
N ALA A 155 22.75 -1.03 -0.67
CA ALA A 155 22.68 -1.91 -1.82
C ALA A 155 21.86 -1.26 -2.95
N SER A 156 22.22 -1.58 -4.20
CA SER A 156 21.49 -1.12 -5.38
C SER A 156 21.11 -2.32 -6.24
N GLY A 157 20.00 -2.18 -6.95
CA GLY A 157 19.50 -3.19 -7.87
C GLY A 157 18.34 -2.63 -8.67
N GLN A 158 18.10 -3.24 -9.84
CA GLN A 158 16.90 -2.99 -10.62
C GLN A 158 15.66 -3.44 -9.84
N ALA A 159 14.52 -2.79 -10.06
CA ALA A 159 13.25 -3.29 -9.52
C ALA A 159 12.86 -4.58 -10.24
N ARG A 160 13.01 -5.71 -9.53
CA ARG A 160 12.52 -7.03 -9.93
C ARG A 160 11.34 -7.43 -9.05
N HIS A 161 10.44 -8.22 -9.60
CA HIS A 161 9.12 -8.45 -9.04
C HIS A 161 8.81 -9.94 -8.96
N VAL A 162 8.09 -10.30 -7.90
CA VAL A 162 7.54 -11.64 -7.65
C VAL A 162 6.12 -11.47 -7.11
N PRO A 163 5.17 -12.39 -7.39
CA PRO A 163 3.86 -12.35 -6.73
C PRO A 163 3.99 -12.42 -5.20
N ALA A 164 3.18 -11.63 -4.50
CA ALA A 164 3.22 -11.52 -3.04
C ALA A 164 2.98 -12.88 -2.37
N GLU A 165 2.04 -13.68 -2.89
CA GLU A 165 1.72 -14.99 -2.33
C GLU A 165 2.92 -15.95 -2.43
N SER A 166 3.63 -15.94 -3.55
CA SER A 166 4.84 -16.74 -3.76
C SER A 166 6.00 -16.27 -2.89
N TRP A 167 6.18 -14.95 -2.74
CA TRP A 167 7.25 -14.38 -1.93
C TRP A 167 7.05 -14.60 -0.42
N LEU A 168 5.81 -14.46 0.05
CA LEU A 168 5.43 -14.54 1.46
C LEU A 168 4.96 -15.92 1.90
N GLY A 169 4.72 -16.85 0.96
CA GLY A 169 4.25 -18.21 1.24
C GLY A 169 2.84 -18.28 1.85
N ARG A 170 2.02 -17.24 1.65
CA ARG A 170 0.70 -17.09 2.27
C ARG A 170 -0.31 -16.50 1.27
N PRO A 171 -1.59 -16.90 1.33
CA PRO A 171 -2.61 -16.36 0.44
C PRO A 171 -2.93 -14.89 0.77
N LEU A 172 -3.48 -14.18 -0.21
CA LEU A 172 -4.08 -12.85 0.01
C LEU A 172 -5.34 -12.96 0.87
N GLY A 173 -5.71 -11.86 1.51
CA GLY A 173 -7.04 -11.71 2.10
C GLY A 173 -8.15 -11.62 1.04
N ASP A 174 -9.39 -11.55 1.50
CA ASP A 174 -10.61 -11.47 0.68
C ASP A 174 -11.08 -10.04 0.40
N GLY A 175 -10.36 -9.02 0.92
CA GLY A 175 -10.74 -7.61 0.81
C GLY A 175 -11.65 -7.09 1.92
N SER A 176 -11.97 -7.91 2.93
CA SER A 176 -12.75 -7.50 4.11
C SER A 176 -12.05 -6.46 5.00
N ALA A 177 -10.73 -6.29 4.88
CA ALA A 177 -9.91 -5.38 5.68
C ALA A 177 -10.15 -3.87 5.43
N ALA A 178 -11.14 -3.48 4.61
CA ALA A 178 -11.43 -2.06 4.34
C ALA A 178 -11.84 -1.28 5.61
N GLY A 179 -12.62 -1.90 6.49
CA GLY A 179 -13.00 -1.32 7.79
C GLY A 179 -11.78 -1.11 8.69
N ASP A 180 -10.96 -2.14 8.84
CA ASP A 180 -9.72 -2.08 9.64
C ASP A 180 -8.75 -1.03 9.10
N MET A 181 -8.62 -0.91 7.78
CA MET A 181 -7.80 0.13 7.16
C MET A 181 -8.30 1.53 7.53
N VAL A 182 -9.61 1.76 7.52
CA VAL A 182 -10.23 3.04 7.94
C VAL A 182 -9.95 3.32 9.41
N LEU A 183 -10.16 2.34 10.28
CA LEU A 183 -9.89 2.49 11.72
C LEU A 183 -8.42 2.80 11.98
N ARG A 184 -7.49 2.08 11.33
CA ARG A 184 -6.05 2.32 11.46
C ARG A 184 -5.63 3.68 10.90
N TYR A 185 -6.22 4.12 9.78
CA TYR A 185 -6.02 5.48 9.27
C TYR A 185 -6.42 6.53 10.32
N LEU A 186 -7.60 6.40 10.93
CA LEU A 186 -8.06 7.33 11.95
C LEU A 186 -7.18 7.29 13.21
N ARG A 187 -6.60 6.14 13.57
CA ARG A 187 -5.63 6.06 14.69
C ARG A 187 -4.36 6.85 14.38
N ALA A 188 -3.88 6.85 13.14
CA ALA A 188 -2.62 7.50 12.76
C ALA A 188 -2.76 8.97 12.37
N PHE A 189 -3.86 9.32 11.70
CA PHE A 189 -4.05 10.60 11.01
C PHE A 189 -5.35 11.32 11.38
N GLY A 190 -6.20 10.72 12.21
CA GLY A 190 -7.46 11.32 12.62
C GLY A 190 -7.30 12.46 13.64
N PRO A 191 -8.39 13.21 13.92
CA PRO A 191 -9.72 13.07 13.31
C PRO A 191 -9.71 13.55 11.85
N ALA A 192 -10.54 12.93 11.01
CA ALA A 192 -10.53 13.16 9.56
C ALA A 192 -11.90 12.94 8.91
N SER A 193 -12.15 13.56 7.77
CA SER A 193 -13.37 13.36 7.01
C SER A 193 -13.29 12.10 6.12
N VAL A 194 -14.43 11.62 5.61
CA VAL A 194 -14.44 10.55 4.60
C VAL A 194 -13.70 10.96 3.32
N LYS A 195 -13.73 12.25 2.97
CA LYS A 195 -13.00 12.75 1.81
C LYS A 195 -11.51 12.68 2.03
N ASP A 196 -11.01 13.01 3.22
CA ASP A 196 -9.58 12.88 3.55
C ASP A 196 -9.11 11.44 3.37
N MET A 197 -9.90 10.48 3.85
CA MET A 197 -9.63 9.04 3.68
C MET A 197 -9.63 8.61 2.20
N GLN A 198 -10.55 9.14 1.40
CA GLN A 198 -10.61 8.88 -0.04
C GLN A 198 -9.42 9.51 -0.78
N VAL A 199 -9.02 10.73 -0.42
CA VAL A 199 -7.84 11.41 -0.99
C VAL A 199 -6.58 10.63 -0.63
N TRP A 200 -6.45 10.19 0.62
CA TRP A 200 -5.33 9.40 1.08
C TRP A 200 -5.23 8.04 0.39
N SER A 201 -6.31 7.26 0.37
CA SER A 201 -6.29 5.89 -0.19
C SER A 201 -6.35 5.85 -1.72
N GLY A 202 -6.99 6.85 -2.35
CA GLY A 202 -7.40 6.84 -3.75
C GLY A 202 -8.70 6.07 -4.00
N LEU A 203 -9.31 5.49 -2.97
CA LEU A 203 -10.56 4.76 -3.07
C LEU A 203 -11.76 5.70 -3.17
N THR A 204 -12.83 5.18 -3.73
CA THR A 204 -14.15 5.80 -3.74
C THR A 204 -15.11 4.96 -2.90
N GLY A 205 -16.27 5.51 -2.54
CA GLY A 205 -17.32 4.75 -1.84
C GLY A 205 -17.07 4.46 -0.36
N LEU A 206 -16.02 5.01 0.26
CA LEU A 206 -15.72 4.77 1.68
C LEU A 206 -16.83 5.18 2.67
N ARG A 207 -17.82 5.97 2.24
CA ARG A 207 -19.00 6.30 3.07
C ARG A 207 -19.75 5.06 3.53
N SER A 208 -19.88 4.02 2.70
CA SER A 208 -20.58 2.79 3.09
C SER A 208 -19.79 2.00 4.13
N VAL A 209 -18.46 1.92 3.96
CA VAL A 209 -17.55 1.29 4.92
C VAL A 209 -17.64 1.99 6.28
N VAL A 210 -17.52 3.33 6.27
CA VAL A 210 -17.59 4.15 7.48
C VAL A 210 -18.93 4.03 8.21
N LYS A 211 -20.05 3.94 7.48
CA LYS A 211 -21.38 3.77 8.08
C LYS A 211 -21.51 2.49 8.90
N GLY A 212 -20.71 1.46 8.60
CA GLY A 212 -20.68 0.20 9.35
C GLY A 212 -19.75 0.21 10.57
N LEU A 213 -19.07 1.33 10.85
CA LEU A 213 -18.13 1.45 11.97
C LEU A 213 -18.74 2.29 13.09
N ASP A 214 -18.38 1.96 14.34
CA ASP A 214 -18.76 2.73 15.51
C ASP A 214 -17.81 3.92 15.69
N LEU A 215 -18.19 5.06 15.10
CA LEU A 215 -17.40 6.29 15.06
C LEU A 215 -18.27 7.50 15.46
N VAL A 216 -17.65 8.45 16.16
CA VAL A 216 -18.28 9.71 16.54
C VAL A 216 -17.98 10.77 15.48
N ALA A 217 -18.98 11.57 15.14
CA ALA A 217 -18.87 12.66 14.18
C ALA A 217 -18.88 14.03 14.87
N TYR A 218 -17.86 14.84 14.59
CA TYR A 218 -17.75 16.22 15.04
C TYR A 218 -18.06 17.16 13.86
N ARG A 219 -18.66 18.31 14.17
CA ARG A 219 -18.81 19.41 13.21
C ARG A 219 -17.58 20.30 13.29
N ASP A 220 -17.20 20.91 12.17
CA ASP A 220 -16.17 21.94 12.18
C ASP A 220 -16.66 23.19 12.92
N GLU A 221 -15.72 24.02 13.38
CA GLU A 221 -15.99 25.25 14.16
C GLU A 221 -16.84 26.28 13.39
N ASN A 222 -16.88 26.19 12.06
CA ASN A 222 -17.62 27.10 11.20
C ASN A 222 -19.05 26.62 10.87
N GLY A 223 -19.48 25.49 11.43
CA GLY A 223 -20.84 24.94 11.27
C GLY A 223 -21.23 24.49 9.86
N GLY A 224 -20.35 24.68 8.87
CA GLY A 224 -20.60 24.45 7.45
C GLY A 224 -19.60 23.51 6.75
N GLY A 225 -18.56 23.05 7.45
CA GLY A 225 -17.54 22.17 6.89
C GLY A 225 -17.85 20.68 7.00
N GLU A 226 -16.95 19.87 6.44
CA GLU A 226 -17.08 18.41 6.40
C GLU A 226 -17.03 17.81 7.81
N ARG A 227 -17.88 16.81 8.07
CA ARG A 227 -17.91 16.11 9.36
C ARG A 227 -16.61 15.32 9.57
N LEU A 228 -15.93 15.57 10.68
CA LEU A 228 -14.73 14.85 11.10
C LEU A 228 -15.14 13.61 11.92
N LEU A 229 -14.43 12.50 11.71
CA LEU A 229 -14.70 11.23 12.36
C LEU A 229 -13.56 10.84 13.31
N GLU A 230 -13.92 10.29 14.46
CA GLU A 230 -13.01 9.76 15.47
C GLU A 230 -13.62 8.55 16.20
N PHE A 231 -12.79 7.83 16.95
CA PHE A 231 -13.24 6.82 17.91
C PHE A 231 -14.11 7.44 19.00
N ALA A 232 -15.07 6.66 19.53
CA ALA A 232 -15.79 7.05 20.73
C ALA A 232 -14.83 7.25 21.91
N ALA A 233 -15.16 8.19 22.81
CA ALA A 233 -14.36 8.48 23.98
C ALA A 233 -14.24 7.23 24.87
N GLY A 234 -13.02 6.74 25.08
CA GLY A 234 -12.72 5.49 25.79
C GLY A 234 -11.87 4.50 24.97
N ASP A 235 -12.02 4.52 23.64
CA ASP A 235 -11.30 3.62 22.71
C ASP A 235 -10.17 4.32 21.92
N ALA A 236 -10.06 5.64 22.08
CA ALA A 236 -9.02 6.44 21.45
C ALA A 236 -7.65 6.18 22.13
N PRO A 237 -6.58 5.86 21.37
CA PRO A 237 -5.23 5.85 21.93
C PRO A 237 -4.88 7.26 22.43
N ALA A 238 -4.08 7.36 23.50
CA ALA A 238 -3.66 8.64 24.06
C ALA A 238 -3.07 9.56 22.96
N ARG A 239 -3.80 10.62 22.60
CA ARG A 239 -3.36 11.63 21.64
C ARG A 239 -2.68 12.78 22.39
N ASP A 240 -1.50 13.17 21.92
CA ASP A 240 -0.82 14.42 22.35
C ASP A 240 -1.46 15.67 21.70
N ILE A 241 -2.56 15.53 20.96
CA ILE A 241 -3.29 16.62 20.32
C ILE A 241 -4.64 16.75 21.02
N ARG A 242 -4.76 17.71 21.94
CA ARG A 242 -6.05 18.20 22.42
C ARG A 242 -6.55 19.23 21.42
N PHE A 243 -7.70 18.97 20.80
CA PHE A 243 -8.46 20.07 20.20
C PHE A 243 -8.92 20.96 21.37
N LEU A 244 -8.58 22.24 21.31
CA LEU A 244 -9.13 23.21 22.24
C LEU A 244 -10.62 23.29 21.92
N GLY A 245 -11.45 22.90 22.90
CA GLY A 245 -12.90 23.03 22.81
C GLY A 245 -13.36 24.46 23.07
#